data_AF-A0A372FBU4-F1
#
_entry.id   AF-A0A372FBU4-F1
#
_cell.length_a   1.000
_cell.length_b   1.000
_cell.length_c   1.000
_cell.angle_alpha   90.00
_cell.angle_beta   90.00
_cell.angle_gamma   90.00
#
_symmetry.space_group_name_H-M   'P 1'
#
loop_
_entity.id
_entity.type
_entity.pdbx_description
1 polymer ?
#
loop_
_entity_poly.entity_id
_entity_poly.type
_entity_poly.pdbx_seq_one_letter_code
_entity_poly.pdbx_strand_id
1 'polypeptide(L)'
;MKFLLLLRNFSYSFLLKKHGEAYAKREYKFVFGGILSIYYIIILTVLATLQFKLNFAFIPLRRDLVSIIFNGVILFSPYAIFLYIIHRQFPPIDTIDIEESSTYTRKRAVIIFFVSGILLLFIIPYVLSILI
;
A
#
# COMPACT_ATOMS: atom_id res chain seq x y z
N MET A 1 8.67 -1.26 -11.34
CA MET A 1 8.53 -2.74 -11.27
C MET A 1 9.47 -3.43 -10.28
N LYS A 2 10.80 -3.25 -10.38
CA LYS A 2 11.81 -3.96 -9.55
C LYS A 2 11.54 -3.87 -8.04
N PHE A 3 11.15 -2.71 -7.54
CA PHE A 3 10.86 -2.52 -6.12
C PHE A 3 9.61 -3.28 -5.63
N LEU A 4 8.52 -3.27 -6.40
CA LEU A 4 7.30 -4.00 -6.06
C LEU A 4 7.54 -5.53 -6.06
N LEU A 5 8.39 -6.02 -6.96
CA LEU A 5 8.85 -7.42 -6.94
C LEU A 5 9.65 -7.74 -5.67
N LEU A 6 10.54 -6.84 -5.24
CA LEU A 6 11.28 -6.98 -3.98
C LEU A 6 10.34 -7.00 -2.77
N LEU A 7 9.36 -6.11 -2.73
CA LEU A 7 8.38 -6.03 -1.66
C LEU A 7 7.50 -7.29 -1.58
N ARG A 8 7.05 -7.78 -2.73
CA ARG A 8 6.29 -9.03 -2.85
C ARG A 8 7.12 -10.23 -2.37
N ASN A 9 8.35 -10.36 -2.86
CA ASN A 9 9.25 -11.47 -2.51
C ASN A 9 9.64 -11.40 -1.02
N PHE A 10 9.83 -10.21 -0.47
CA PHE A 10 10.05 -10.00 0.96
C PHE A 10 8.82 -10.46 1.76
N SER A 11 7.61 -10.05 1.36
CA SER A 11 6.37 -10.43 2.04
C SER A 11 6.20 -11.95 2.08
N TYR A 12 6.46 -12.61 0.95
CA TYR A 12 6.44 -14.07 0.87
C TYR A 12 7.54 -14.73 1.72
N SER A 13 8.80 -14.30 1.61
CA SER A 13 9.92 -14.85 2.39
C SER A 13 9.73 -14.66 3.90
N PHE A 14 9.18 -13.52 4.31
CA PHE A 14 8.87 -13.24 5.71
C PHE A 14 7.81 -14.22 6.26
N LEU A 15 6.74 -14.44 5.51
CA LEU A 15 5.70 -15.41 5.88
C LEU A 15 6.20 -16.85 5.84
N LEU A 16 7.02 -17.19 4.86
CA LEU A 16 7.62 -18.52 4.71
C LEU A 16 8.44 -18.90 5.96
N LYS A 17 9.26 -17.97 6.47
CA LYS A 17 10.08 -18.19 7.67
C LYS A 17 9.27 -18.35 8.96
N LYS A 18 8.08 -17.76 9.06
CA LYS A 18 7.27 -17.78 10.29
C LYS A 18 6.18 -18.87 10.28
N HIS A 19 5.59 -19.16 9.14
CA HIS A 19 4.33 -19.93 9.06
C HIS A 19 4.36 -21.06 8.02
N GLY A 20 5.48 -21.25 7.31
CA GLY A 20 5.62 -22.27 6.28
C GLY A 20 5.02 -21.89 4.92
N GLU A 21 5.22 -22.76 3.94
CA GLU A 21 4.99 -22.47 2.52
C GLU A 21 3.50 -22.30 2.18
N ALA A 22 2.64 -23.20 2.68
CA ALA A 22 1.20 -23.17 2.40
C ALA A 22 0.54 -21.86 2.87
N TYR A 23 0.94 -21.39 4.06
CA TYR A 23 0.45 -20.11 4.60
C TYR A 23 1.01 -18.93 3.80
N ALA A 24 2.31 -18.95 3.49
CA ALA A 24 2.95 -17.89 2.72
C ALA A 24 2.29 -17.70 1.35
N LYS A 25 1.98 -18.78 0.63
CA LYS A 25 1.30 -18.71 -0.69
C LYS A 25 -0.10 -18.10 -0.60
N ARG A 26 -0.82 -18.35 0.49
CA ARG A 26 -2.16 -17.81 0.69
C ARG A 26 -2.14 -16.32 1.04
N GLU A 27 -1.30 -15.94 1.99
CA GLU A 27 -1.41 -14.64 2.66
C GLU A 27 -0.45 -13.56 2.12
N TYR A 28 0.57 -13.91 1.32
CA TYR A 28 1.54 -12.90 0.85
C TYR A 28 0.88 -11.77 0.05
N LYS A 29 -0.18 -12.06 -0.73
CA LYS A 29 -0.90 -11.06 -1.52
C LYS A 29 -1.57 -10.03 -0.62
N PHE A 30 -2.14 -10.50 0.50
CA PHE A 30 -2.80 -9.65 1.48
C PHE A 30 -1.78 -8.73 2.17
N VAL A 31 -0.66 -9.28 2.65
CA VAL A 31 0.41 -8.50 3.29
C VAL A 31 1.01 -7.48 2.31
N PHE A 32 1.29 -7.91 1.08
CA PHE A 32 1.79 -7.03 0.03
C PHE A 32 0.81 -5.88 -0.28
N GLY A 33 -0.48 -6.18 -0.39
CA GLY A 33 -1.55 -5.20 -0.52
C GLY A 33 -1.55 -4.23 0.65
N GLY A 34 -1.59 -4.73 1.89
CA GLY A 34 -1.60 -3.91 3.10
C GLY A 34 -0.44 -2.91 3.20
N ILE A 35 0.75 -3.27 2.72
CA ILE A 35 1.87 -2.30 2.66
C ILE A 35 1.59 -1.21 1.62
N LEU A 36 1.08 -1.56 0.44
CA LEU A 36 0.71 -0.58 -0.58
C LEU A 36 -0.46 0.30 -0.16
N SER A 37 -1.39 -0.18 0.67
CA SER A 37 -2.50 0.65 1.15
C SER A 37 -2.04 1.80 2.03
N ILE A 38 -0.93 1.67 2.76
CA ILE A 38 -0.35 2.76 3.55
C ILE A 38 -0.05 3.96 2.62
N TYR A 39 0.60 3.72 1.49
CA TYR A 39 0.91 4.77 0.52
C TYR A 39 -0.33 5.33 -0.15
N TYR A 40 -1.33 4.48 -0.39
CA TYR A 40 -2.59 4.94 -0.93
C TYR A 40 -3.33 5.87 0.04
N ILE A 41 -3.33 5.54 1.34
CA ILE A 41 -3.90 6.39 2.39
C ILE A 41 -3.21 7.74 2.42
N ILE A 42 -1.87 7.80 2.29
CA ILE A 42 -1.13 9.07 2.20
C ILE A 42 -1.67 9.94 1.06
N ILE A 43 -1.87 9.36 -0.13
CA ILE A 43 -2.42 10.08 -1.29
C ILE A 43 -3.82 10.60 -0.99
N LEU A 44 -4.69 9.76 -0.40
CA LEU A 44 -6.02 10.18 0.01
C LEU A 44 -5.99 11.33 1.02
N THR A 45 -5.06 11.29 1.99
CA THR A 45 -4.91 12.37 2.98
C THR A 45 -4.45 13.67 2.34
N VAL A 46 -3.54 13.62 1.36
CA VAL A 46 -3.13 14.80 0.58
C VAL A 46 -4.31 15.39 -0.17
N LEU A 47 -5.06 14.55 -0.89
CA LEU A 47 -6.25 14.99 -1.63
C LEU A 47 -7.29 15.62 -0.71
N ALA A 48 -7.55 15.00 0.45
CA ALA A 48 -8.48 15.53 1.44
C ALA A 48 -8.01 16.87 2.02
N THR A 49 -6.72 17.03 2.31
CA THR A 49 -6.14 18.29 2.81
C THR A 49 -6.24 19.40 1.76
N LEU A 50 -5.94 19.10 0.50
CA LEU A 50 -6.11 20.05 -0.61
C LEU A 50 -7.58 20.42 -0.81
N GLN A 51 -8.49 19.45 -0.75
CA GLN A 51 -9.93 19.66 -0.84
C GLN A 51 -10.42 20.66 0.22
N PHE A 52 -9.96 20.49 1.46
CA PHE A 52 -10.29 21.37 2.57
C PHE A 52 -9.73 22.78 2.39
N LYS A 53 -8.44 22.91 2.03
CA LYS A 53 -7.76 24.21 1.91
C LYS A 53 -8.22 25.02 0.70
N LEU A 54 -8.49 24.36 -0.43
CA LEU A 54 -8.91 25.03 -1.66
C LEU A 54 -10.42 25.31 -1.73
N ASN A 55 -11.19 24.95 -0.69
CA ASN A 55 -12.66 25.03 -0.68
C ASN A 55 -13.32 24.42 -1.93
N PHE A 56 -12.67 23.44 -2.54
CA PHE A 56 -13.11 22.80 -3.77
C PHE A 56 -13.40 21.34 -3.46
N ALA A 57 -14.65 20.88 -3.63
CA ALA A 57 -15.03 19.50 -3.37
C ALA A 57 -14.87 18.62 -4.60
N PHE A 58 -13.83 17.77 -4.63
CA PHE A 58 -13.67 16.73 -5.66
C PHE A 58 -14.79 15.69 -5.60
N ILE A 59 -15.22 15.35 -4.38
CA ILE A 59 -16.38 14.47 -4.14
C ILE A 59 -17.29 15.16 -3.12
N PRO A 60 -18.56 15.45 -3.47
CA PRO A 60 -19.52 16.01 -2.52
C PRO A 60 -19.87 14.94 -1.46
N LEU A 61 -19.23 15.05 -0.30
CA LEU A 61 -19.47 14.16 0.84
C LEU A 61 -20.81 14.49 1.49
N ARG A 62 -21.84 13.72 1.17
CA ARG A 62 -23.09 13.73 1.94
C ARG A 62 -22.88 13.00 3.28
N ARG A 63 -23.57 13.47 4.31
CA ARG A 63 -23.40 13.02 5.71
C ARG A 63 -24.21 11.76 6.06
N ASP A 64 -25.04 11.26 5.17
CA ASP A 64 -25.81 10.04 5.40
C ASP A 64 -24.90 8.80 5.39
N LEU A 65 -25.22 7.83 6.25
CA LEU A 65 -24.47 6.57 6.41
C LEU A 65 -24.24 5.85 5.07
N VAL A 66 -25.26 5.84 4.20
CA VAL A 66 -25.19 5.20 2.89
C VAL A 66 -24.17 5.90 2.01
N SER A 67 -24.19 7.23 1.95
CA SER A 67 -23.21 8.03 1.21
C SER A 67 -21.80 7.90 1.78
N ILE A 68 -21.62 7.77 3.09
CA ILE A 68 -20.29 7.53 3.68
C ILE A 68 -19.72 6.19 3.18
N ILE A 69 -20.52 5.13 3.19
CA ILE A 69 -20.11 3.81 2.68
C ILE A 69 -19.81 3.88 1.18
N PHE A 70 -20.71 4.49 0.39
CA PHE A 70 -20.51 4.63 -1.06
C PHE A 70 -19.28 5.45 -1.40
N ASN A 71 -19.03 6.55 -0.70
CA ASN A 71 -17.84 7.37 -0.87
C ASN A 71 -16.58 6.59 -0.51
N GLY A 72 -16.62 5.78 0.56
CA GLY A 72 -15.53 4.87 0.91
C GLY A 72 -15.22 3.88 -0.22
N VAL A 73 -16.25 3.25 -0.80
CA VAL A 73 -16.10 2.31 -1.92
C VAL A 73 -15.53 3.02 -3.16
N ILE A 74 -16.08 4.18 -3.52
CA ILE A 74 -15.61 4.97 -4.67
C ILE A 74 -14.16 5.38 -4.48
N LEU A 75 -13.78 5.85 -3.29
CA LEU A 75 -12.42 6.27 -2.98
C LEU A 75 -11.43 5.10 -2.94
N PHE A 76 -11.85 3.89 -2.56
CA PHE A 76 -10.98 2.71 -2.58
C PHE A 76 -10.96 1.97 -3.92
N SER A 77 -11.92 2.24 -4.81
CA SER A 77 -12.00 1.57 -6.11
C SER A 77 -10.74 1.71 -6.98
N PRO A 78 -10.06 2.87 -7.06
CA PRO A 78 -8.84 3.00 -7.86
C PRO A 78 -7.71 2.15 -7.28
N TYR A 79 -7.66 2.00 -5.96
CA TYR A 79 -6.68 1.16 -5.30
C TYR A 79 -6.93 -0.33 -5.57
N ALA A 80 -8.19 -0.78 -5.54
CA ALA A 80 -8.55 -2.15 -5.90
C ALA A 80 -8.17 -2.47 -7.35
N ILE A 81 -8.45 -1.54 -8.28
CA ILE A 81 -8.07 -1.67 -9.70
C ILE A 81 -6.53 -1.72 -9.84
N PHE A 82 -5.82 -0.83 -9.13
CA PHE A 82 -4.37 -0.79 -9.14
C PHE A 82 -3.74 -2.10 -8.64
N LEU A 83 -4.24 -2.66 -7.52
CA LEU A 83 -3.80 -3.96 -7.02
C LEU A 83 -4.08 -5.07 -8.02
N TYR A 84 -5.25 -5.07 -8.65
CA TYR A 84 -5.61 -6.06 -9.67
C TYR A 84 -4.63 -6.02 -10.85
N ILE A 85 -4.32 -4.83 -11.37
CA ILE A 85 -3.35 -4.65 -12.46
C ILE A 85 -1.96 -5.14 -12.04
N ILE A 86 -1.52 -4.76 -10.84
CA ILE A 86 -0.22 -5.16 -10.30
C ILE A 86 -0.12 -6.69 -10.19
N HIS A 87 -1.14 -7.33 -9.63
CA HIS A 87 -1.15 -8.79 -9.47
C HIS A 87 -1.15 -9.52 -10.81
N ARG A 88 -1.83 -8.97 -11.83
CA ARG A 88 -1.85 -9.54 -13.18
C ARG A 88 -0.52 -9.40 -13.91
N GLN A 89 0.23 -8.33 -13.66
CA GLN A 89 1.52 -8.09 -14.30
C GLN A 89 2.68 -8.86 -13.66
N PHE A 90 2.47 -9.45 -12.48
CA PHE A 90 3.52 -10.16 -11.78
C PHE A 90 3.58 -11.65 -12.11
N PRO A 91 4.80 -12.20 -12.30
CA PRO A 91 4.95 -13.64 -12.52
C PRO A 91 4.52 -14.42 -11.26
N PRO A 92 4.01 -15.65 -11.40
CA PRO A 92 3.67 -16.51 -10.28
C PRO A 92 4.88 -16.72 -9.34
N ILE A 93 4.62 -16.88 -8.05
CA ILE A 93 5.69 -17.03 -7.04
C ILE A 93 6.33 -18.42 -7.07
N ASP A 94 5.61 -19.43 -7.59
CA ASP A 94 6.07 -20.82 -7.63
C ASP A 94 7.33 -21.05 -8.48
N THR A 95 7.76 -20.07 -9.28
CA THR A 95 8.94 -20.15 -10.14
C THR A 95 10.17 -19.45 -9.57
N ILE A 96 10.16 -19.03 -8.30
CA ILE A 96 11.21 -18.17 -7.74
C ILE A 96 12.01 -18.95 -6.70
N ASP A 97 13.22 -19.35 -7.07
CA ASP A 97 14.25 -19.75 -6.11
C ASP A 97 14.63 -18.53 -5.26
N ILE A 98 14.13 -18.50 -4.03
CA ILE A 98 14.47 -17.47 -3.06
C ILE A 98 15.81 -17.87 -2.44
N GLU A 99 16.91 -17.63 -3.16
CA GLU A 99 18.25 -17.76 -2.58
C GLU A 99 18.38 -16.84 -1.36
N GLU A 100 18.59 -17.49 -0.21
CA GLU A 100 18.52 -16.91 1.13
C GLU A 100 19.62 -15.86 1.43
N SER A 101 20.63 -15.74 0.55
CA SER A 101 21.85 -14.96 0.76
C SER A 101 21.79 -13.52 0.20
N SER A 102 20.96 -13.23 -0.81
CA SER A 102 20.80 -11.85 -1.35
C SER A 102 19.89 -10.94 -0.51
N THR A 103 19.45 -11.44 0.64
CA THR A 103 18.22 -11.01 1.32
C THR A 103 18.42 -9.82 2.25
N TYR A 104 19.62 -9.56 2.78
CA TYR A 104 19.79 -8.55 3.83
C TYR A 104 19.59 -7.10 3.33
N THR A 105 20.26 -6.72 2.24
CA THR A 105 20.14 -5.39 1.63
C THR A 105 18.73 -5.13 1.10
N ARG A 106 18.09 -6.19 0.57
CA ARG A 106 16.70 -6.16 0.09
C ARG A 106 15.69 -6.01 1.24
N LYS A 107 15.89 -6.72 2.36
CA LYS A 107 15.10 -6.58 3.59
C LYS A 107 15.20 -5.17 4.15
N ARG A 108 16.42 -4.61 4.23
CA ARG A 108 16.63 -3.25 4.72
C ARG A 108 15.90 -2.21 3.86
N ALA A 109 15.94 -2.33 2.53
CA ALA A 109 15.22 -1.43 1.63
C ALA A 109 13.69 -1.50 1.83
N VAL A 110 13.14 -2.69 2.03
CA VAL A 110 11.71 -2.88 2.29
C VAL A 110 11.30 -2.34 3.66
N ILE A 111 12.13 -2.53 4.70
CA ILE A 111 11.88 -1.96 6.03
C ILE A 111 11.94 -0.44 5.99
N ILE A 112 12.98 0.14 5.35
CA ILE A 112 13.11 1.59 5.21
C ILE A 112 11.89 2.16 4.48
N PHE A 113 11.42 1.48 3.43
CA PHE A 113 10.20 1.86 2.74
C PHE A 113 9.02 1.83 3.70
N PHE A 114 8.72 0.70 4.33
CA PHE A 114 7.58 0.60 5.27
C PHE A 114 7.61 1.69 6.35
N VAL A 115 8.77 1.92 6.98
CA VAL A 115 8.95 2.97 8.00
C VAL A 115 8.77 4.36 7.39
N SER A 116 9.30 4.62 6.19
CA SER A 116 9.12 5.91 5.53
C SER A 116 7.65 6.15 5.16
N GLY A 117 6.90 5.12 4.74
CA GLY A 117 5.47 5.21 4.51
C GLY A 117 4.71 5.65 5.77
N ILE A 118 5.00 5.02 6.91
CA ILE A 118 4.39 5.40 8.20
C ILE A 118 4.77 6.84 8.58
N LEU A 119 6.05 7.21 8.47
CA LEU A 119 6.49 8.57 8.79
C LEU A 119 5.81 9.62 7.89
N LEU A 120 5.76 9.36 6.59
CA LEU A 120 5.12 10.25 5.61
C LEU A 120 3.63 10.44 5.88
N LEU A 121 2.95 9.43 6.43
CA LEU A 121 1.53 9.52 6.82
C LEU A 121 1.28 10.61 7.89
N PHE A 122 2.26 10.90 8.74
CA PHE A 122 2.16 11.97 9.73
C PHE A 122 2.81 13.28 9.27
N ILE A 123 3.95 13.20 8.58
CA ILE A 123 4.72 14.37 8.15
C ILE A 123 3.97 15.15 7.06
N ILE A 124 3.41 14.46 6.05
CA ILE A 124 2.79 15.14 4.91
C ILE A 124 1.57 15.98 5.34
N PRO A 125 0.61 15.46 6.13
CA PRO A 125 -0.53 16.27 6.56
C PRO A 125 -0.10 17.44 7.44
N TYR A 126 0.89 17.23 8.32
CA TYR A 126 1.43 18.27 9.17
C TYR A 126 2.07 19.39 8.36
N VAL A 127 2.94 19.06 7.40
CA VAL A 127 3.60 20.03 6.52
C VAL A 127 2.59 20.79 5.67
N LEU A 128 1.60 20.09 5.10
CA LEU A 128 0.53 20.72 4.32
C LEU A 128 -0.32 21.67 5.17
N SER A 129 -0.52 21.38 6.46
CA SER A 129 -1.29 22.26 7.36
C SER A 129 -0.58 23.58 7.69
N ILE A 130 0.75 23.62 7.58
CA ILE A 130 1.58 24.80 7.86
C ILE A 130 1.79 25.64 6.60
N LEU A 131 2.02 24.99 5.44
CA LEU A 131 2.40 25.66 4.20
C LEU A 131 1.23 26.26 3.41
N ILE A 132 0.04 25.67 3.55
CA ILE A 132 -1.23 26.07 2.92
C ILE A 132 -2.18 26.38 4.04
#